data_AF-A0A7Z2V262-F1
#
_entry.id   AF-A0A7Z2V262-F1
#
_cell.length_a   1.000
_cell.length_b   1.000
_cell.length_c   1.000
_cell.angle_alpha   90.00
_cell.angle_beta   90.00
_cell.angle_gamma   90.00
#
_symmetry.space_group_name_H-M   'P 1'
#
loop_
_entity.id
_entity.type
_entity.pdbx_description
1 polymer ?
#
loop_
_entity_poly.entity_id
_entity_poly.type
_entity_poly.pdbx_seq_one_letter_code
_entity_poly.pdbx_strand_id
1 'polypeptide(L)'
;MDRLIKEQLESLLHDTTASKRLGRRILNLAGFLSPSEQPEHIREQLSRLSRLVVQQDAFDALLEPVSLMARSTANFTDLQAIQSMIASLEAARKSIESTEDINFAELIGWLVNQAQVRKIIKIKPIDVPV
;
A
#
# COMPACT_ATOMS: atom_id res chain seq x y z
N MET A 1 -4.67 -5.29 -21.78
CA MET A 1 -4.63 -4.76 -20.40
C MET A 1 -5.52 -5.57 -19.47
N ASP A 2 -6.76 -5.86 -19.86
CA ASP A 2 -7.77 -6.51 -19.00
C ASP A 2 -7.37 -7.86 -18.41
N ARG A 3 -6.62 -8.68 -19.16
CA ARG A 3 -6.06 -9.94 -18.64
C ARG A 3 -5.10 -9.73 -17.46
N LEU A 4 -4.25 -8.71 -17.53
CA LEU A 4 -3.28 -8.40 -16.49
C LEU A 4 -3.94 -7.78 -15.25
N ILE A 5 -5.00 -6.98 -15.45
CA ILE A 5 -5.84 -6.45 -14.36
C ILE A 5 -6.54 -7.61 -13.62
N LYS A 6 -7.06 -8.59 -14.37
CA LYS A 6 -7.67 -9.79 -13.80
C LYS A 6 -6.67 -10.61 -12.97
N GLU A 7 -5.49 -10.87 -13.50
CA GLU A 7 -4.43 -11.60 -12.79
C GLU A 7 -3.98 -10.86 -11.51
N GLN A 8 -3.91 -9.53 -11.55
CA GLN A 8 -3.60 -8.70 -10.38
C GLN A 8 -4.71 -8.78 -9.31
N LEU A 9 -5.98 -8.73 -9.71
CA LEU A 9 -7.13 -8.87 -8.80
C LEU A 9 -7.20 -10.26 -8.18
N GLU A 10 -6.96 -11.32 -8.96
CA GLU A 10 -6.88 -12.69 -8.44
C GLU A 10 -5.72 -12.82 -7.44
N SER A 11 -4.56 -12.24 -7.73
CA SER A 11 -3.44 -12.21 -6.80
C SER A 11 -3.74 -11.42 -5.52
N LEU A 12 -4.55 -10.35 -5.58
CA LEU A 12 -4.97 -9.59 -4.40
C LEU A 12 -5.82 -10.43 -3.45
N LEU A 13 -6.70 -11.28 -4.00
CA LEU A 13 -7.58 -12.13 -3.20
C LEU A 13 -6.84 -13.27 -2.47
N HIS A 14 -5.66 -13.64 -2.95
CA HIS A 14 -4.81 -14.66 -2.31
C HIS A 14 -3.82 -14.09 -1.31
N ASP A 15 -3.57 -12.77 -1.33
CA ASP A 15 -2.64 -12.10 -0.41
C ASP A 15 -3.40 -11.74 0.89
N THR A 16 -3.23 -12.56 1.92
CA THR A 16 -3.95 -12.43 3.21
C THR A 16 -3.29 -11.46 4.19
N THR A 17 -2.13 -10.88 3.84
CA THR A 17 -1.37 -10.01 4.74
C THR A 17 -1.32 -8.58 4.23
N ALA A 18 -1.68 -7.63 5.11
CA ALA A 18 -1.52 -6.20 4.87
C ALA A 18 -0.03 -5.89 4.69
N SER A 19 0.38 -5.70 3.45
CA SER A 19 1.77 -5.42 3.08
C SER A 19 1.87 -4.13 2.26
N LYS A 20 3.04 -3.48 2.29
CA LYS A 20 3.36 -2.36 1.41
C LYS A 20 3.12 -2.68 -0.07
N ARG A 21 3.42 -3.93 -0.47
CA ARG A 21 3.17 -4.44 -1.82
C ARG A 21 1.68 -4.50 -2.14
N LEU A 22 0.86 -4.96 -1.20
CA LEU A 22 -0.60 -4.96 -1.31
C LEU A 22 -1.12 -3.54 -1.53
N GLY A 23 -0.67 -2.58 -0.71
CA GLY A 23 -1.06 -1.18 -0.83
C GLY A 23 -0.77 -0.58 -2.20
N ARG A 24 0.44 -0.79 -2.73
CA ARG A 24 0.83 -0.33 -4.08
C ARG A 24 -0.04 -0.96 -5.18
N ARG A 25 -0.36 -2.25 -5.07
CA ARG A 25 -1.23 -2.94 -6.05
C ARG A 25 -2.64 -2.35 -6.05
N ILE A 26 -3.22 -2.10 -4.88
CA ILE A 26 -4.54 -1.49 -4.73
C ILE A 26 -4.55 -0.08 -5.36
N LEU A 27 -3.56 0.76 -5.07
CA LEU A 27 -3.45 2.10 -5.65
C LEU A 27 -3.34 2.07 -7.18
N ASN A 28 -2.52 1.15 -7.73
CA ASN A 28 -2.38 0.99 -9.17
C ASN A 28 -3.70 0.56 -9.81
N LEU A 29 -4.39 -0.44 -9.24
CA LEU A 29 -5.68 -0.91 -9.74
C LEU A 29 -6.76 0.16 -9.62
N ALA A 30 -6.77 0.94 -8.54
CA ALA A 30 -7.66 2.08 -8.39
C ALA A 30 -7.41 3.10 -9.51
N GLY A 31 -6.16 3.43 -9.81
CA GLY A 31 -5.82 4.31 -10.93
C GLY A 31 -6.36 3.82 -12.29
N PHE A 32 -6.34 2.52 -12.55
CA PHE A 32 -6.87 1.95 -13.79
C PHE A 32 -8.40 1.81 -13.82
N LEU A 33 -8.99 1.41 -12.70
CA LEU A 33 -10.41 1.04 -12.60
C LEU A 33 -11.30 2.20 -12.14
N SER A 34 -10.72 3.30 -11.66
CA SER A 34 -11.48 4.38 -11.05
C SER A 34 -12.55 4.92 -11.99
N PRO A 35 -13.82 4.92 -11.57
CA PRO A 35 -14.88 5.64 -12.26
C PRO A 35 -14.66 7.15 -12.13
N SER A 36 -15.40 7.92 -12.93
CA SER A 36 -15.44 9.38 -12.88
C SER A 36 -15.93 9.90 -11.52
N GLU A 37 -16.80 9.15 -10.82
CA GLU A 37 -17.24 9.44 -9.45
C GLU A 37 -16.89 8.29 -8.51
N GLN A 38 -15.96 8.55 -7.59
CA GLN A 38 -15.57 7.61 -6.54
C GLN A 38 -16.33 7.95 -5.26
N PRO A 39 -16.84 6.95 -4.50
CA PRO A 39 -17.42 7.20 -3.19
C PRO A 39 -16.42 7.88 -2.26
N GLU A 40 -16.89 8.85 -1.48
CA GLU A 40 -16.02 9.68 -0.62
C GLU A 40 -15.16 8.85 0.34
N HIS A 41 -15.76 7.88 1.03
CA HIS A 41 -15.05 7.00 1.96
C HIS A 41 -13.93 6.19 1.27
N ILE A 42 -14.14 5.72 0.03
CA ILE A 42 -13.10 5.03 -0.75
C ILE A 42 -11.98 6.00 -1.10
N ARG A 43 -12.32 7.22 -1.52
CA ARG A 43 -11.35 8.26 -1.85
C ARG A 43 -10.47 8.61 -0.64
N GLU A 44 -11.07 8.76 0.53
CA GLU A 44 -10.35 9.00 1.78
C GLU A 44 -9.44 7.83 2.14
N GLN A 45 -9.92 6.60 2.05
CA GLN A 45 -9.10 5.40 2.31
C GLN A 45 -7.94 5.27 1.32
N LEU A 46 -8.15 5.55 0.02
CA LEU A 46 -7.09 5.55 -0.98
C LEU A 46 -6.06 6.66 -0.74
N SER A 47 -6.49 7.83 -0.27
CA SER A 47 -5.60 8.93 0.13
C SER A 47 -4.72 8.54 1.31
N ARG A 48 -5.31 7.93 2.35
CA ARG A 48 -4.58 7.37 3.50
C ARG A 48 -3.60 6.29 3.08
N LEU A 49 -4.03 5.37 2.21
CA LEU A 49 -3.18 4.31 1.68
C LEU A 49 -2.00 4.86 0.86
N SER A 50 -2.23 5.87 0.03
CA SER A 50 -1.17 6.55 -0.73
C SER A 50 -0.15 7.18 0.21
N ARG A 51 -0.61 7.90 1.24
CA ARG A 51 0.26 8.50 2.26
C ARG A 51 1.07 7.43 3.00
N LEU A 52 0.44 6.34 3.42
CA LEU A 52 1.09 5.22 4.10
C LEU A 52 2.23 4.63 3.25
N VAL A 53 1.97 4.35 1.98
CA VAL A 53 2.97 3.78 1.07
C VAL A 53 4.17 4.71 0.91
N VAL A 54 3.94 6.01 0.75
CA VAL A 54 5.02 7.01 0.64
C VAL A 54 5.83 7.11 1.93
N GLN A 55 5.18 7.08 3.09
CA GLN A 55 5.88 7.08 4.39
C GLN A 55 6.71 5.81 4.58
N GLN A 56 6.20 4.65 4.17
CA GLN A 56 6.95 3.40 4.18
C GLN A 56 8.13 3.43 3.19
N ASP A 57 8.03 4.13 2.06
CA ASP A 57 9.16 4.36 1.14
C ASP A 57 10.22 5.26 1.76
N ALA A 58 9.81 6.35 2.40
CA ALA A 58 10.72 7.24 3.10
C ALA A 58 11.44 6.52 4.24
N PHE A 59 10.74 5.68 5.00
CA PHE A 59 11.33 4.88 6.07
C PHE A 59 12.39 3.91 5.53
N ASP A 60 12.07 3.14 4.48
CA ASP A 60 13.02 2.20 3.88
C ASP A 60 14.27 2.92 3.34
N ALA A 61 14.09 4.09 2.72
CA ALA A 61 15.19 4.91 2.21
C ALA A 61 16.10 5.46 3.32
N LEU A 62 15.57 5.70 4.53
CA LEU A 62 16.35 6.11 5.69
C LEU A 62 17.05 4.93 6.38
N LEU A 63 16.47 3.72 6.30
CA LEU A 63 16.97 2.53 6.96
C LEU A 63 18.24 1.97 6.29
N GLU A 64 18.34 2.05 4.97
CA GLU A 64 19.50 1.60 4.20
C GLU A 64 20.82 2.31 4.62
N PRO A 65 20.90 3.67 4.64
CA PRO A 65 22.09 4.38 5.12
C PRO A 65 22.45 4.04 6.57
N VAL A 66 21.46 3.97 7.46
CA VAL A 66 21.68 3.62 8.88
C VAL A 66 22.26 2.19 8.99
N SER A 67 21.76 1.25 8.18
CA SER A 67 22.23 -0.14 8.16
C SER A 67 23.64 -0.27 7.58
N LEU A 68 24.03 0.58 6.62
CA LEU A 68 25.39 0.62 6.08
C LEU A 68 26.37 1.18 7.12
N MET A 69 26.00 2.26 7.80
CA MET A 69 26.82 2.86 8.85
C MET A 69 27.02 1.92 10.04
N ALA A 70 25.97 1.21 10.47
CA ALA A 70 26.06 0.23 11.55
C ALA A 70 27.00 -0.95 11.24
N ARG A 71 27.15 -1.30 9.96
CA ARG A 71 28.03 -2.38 9.50
C ARG A 71 29.45 -1.91 9.18
N SER A 72 29.64 -0.62 8.89
CA SER A 72 30.98 -0.07 8.70
C SER A 72 31.66 0.06 10.05
N THR A 73 32.80 -0.59 10.23
CA THR A 73 33.69 -0.42 11.40
C THR A 73 34.38 0.95 11.42
N ALA A 74 33.94 1.89 10.56
CA ALA A 74 34.50 3.22 10.44
C ALA A 74 34.18 4.00 11.72
N ASN A 75 35.24 4.46 12.39
CA ASN A 75 35.19 5.32 13.56
C ASN A 75 34.04 6.31 13.42
N PHE A 76 33.06 6.24 14.33
CA PHE A 76 31.87 7.08 14.42
C PHE A 76 32.24 8.56 14.57
N THR A 77 32.86 9.14 13.54
CA THR A 77 33.49 10.46 13.56
C THR A 77 32.44 11.57 13.55
N ASP A 78 31.21 11.23 13.16
CA ASP A 78 30.06 12.13 13.21
C ASP A 78 28.87 11.46 13.94
N LEU A 79 29.03 11.34 15.26
CA LEU A 79 28.02 10.81 16.16
C LEU A 79 26.72 11.64 16.14
N GLN A 80 26.83 12.93 15.81
CA GLN A 80 25.70 13.85 15.70
C GLN A 80 24.89 13.59 14.42
N ALA A 81 25.54 13.35 13.28
CA ALA A 81 24.85 12.93 12.06
C ALA A 81 24.07 11.63 12.29
N ILE A 82 24.64 10.66 13.01
CA ILE A 82 23.97 9.39 13.32
C ILE A 82 22.75 9.60 14.21
N GLN A 83 22.87 10.40 15.26
CA GLN A 83 21.72 10.74 16.12
C GLN A 83 20.61 11.43 15.33
N SER A 84 20.95 12.32 14.40
CA SER A 84 19.96 12.99 13.54
C SER A 84 19.25 12.03 12.57
N MET A 85 19.98 11.04 12.04
CA MET A 85 19.42 10.00 11.17
C MET A 85 18.51 9.04 11.93
N ILE A 86 18.91 8.62 13.14
CA ILE A 86 18.07 7.78 14.01
C ILE A 86 16.80 8.53 14.40
N ALA A 87 16.90 9.82 14.78
CA ALA A 87 15.74 10.64 15.09
C ALA A 87 14.79 10.78 13.87
N SER A 88 15.35 10.93 12.68
CA SER A 88 14.57 10.97 11.42
C SER A 88 13.87 9.64 11.14
N LEU A 89 14.54 8.51 11.40
CA LEU A 89 13.97 7.17 11.25
C LEU A 89 12.84 6.91 12.26
N GLU A 90 13.01 7.34 13.51
CA GLU A 90 11.96 7.26 14.55
C GLU A 90 10.76 8.14 14.21
N ALA A 91 10.99 9.35 13.70
CA ALA A 91 9.93 10.24 13.25
C ALA A 91 9.14 9.64 12.07
N ALA A 92 9.84 9.03 11.12
CA ALA A 92 9.22 8.31 10.01
C ALA A 92 8.38 7.11 10.51
N ARG A 93 8.91 6.34 11.46
CA ARG A 93 8.17 5.22 12.10
C ARG A 93 6.89 5.69 12.78
N LYS A 94 6.97 6.75 13.60
CA LYS A 94 5.78 7.33 14.27
C LYS A 94 4.75 7.83 13.27
N SER A 95 5.20 8.40 12.15
CA SER A 95 4.31 8.86 11.08
C SER A 95 3.55 7.70 10.43
N ILE A 96 4.20 6.55 10.24
CA ILE A 96 3.56 5.31 9.76
C ILE A 96 2.52 4.83 10.77
N GLU A 97 2.88 4.75 12.06
CA GLU A 97 1.98 4.31 13.14
C GLU A 97 0.78 5.26 13.33
N SER A 98 0.93 6.55 13.01
CA SER A 98 -0.15 7.55 13.10
C SER A 98 -1.17 7.48 11.96
N THR A 99 -0.95 6.63 10.95
CA THR A 99 -1.89 6.50 9.85
C THR A 99 -3.14 5.75 10.33
N GLU A 100 -4.30 6.37 10.13
CA GLU A 100 -5.60 5.77 10.47
C GLU A 100 -5.82 4.42 9.77
N ASP A 101 -6.63 3.57 10.40
CA ASP A 101 -6.93 2.23 9.90
C ASP A 101 -7.49 2.26 8.48
N ILE A 102 -6.97 1.37 7.63
CA ILE A 102 -7.37 1.20 6.24
C ILE A 102 -8.12 -0.12 6.12
N ASN A 103 -9.37 -0.07 5.65
CA ASN A 103 -10.15 -1.27 5.40
C ASN A 103 -9.79 -1.90 4.06
N PHE A 104 -8.75 -2.74 4.05
CA PHE A 104 -8.29 -3.42 2.84
C PHE A 104 -9.37 -4.29 2.18
N ALA A 105 -10.25 -4.91 2.97
CA ALA A 105 -11.33 -5.75 2.44
C ALA A 105 -12.34 -4.92 1.63
N GLU A 106 -12.68 -3.73 2.13
CA GLU A 106 -13.58 -2.80 1.44
C GLU A 106 -12.94 -2.24 0.16
N LEU A 107 -11.67 -1.84 0.19
CA LEU A 107 -10.95 -1.40 -1.01
C LEU A 107 -10.87 -2.50 -2.08
N ILE A 108 -10.58 -3.74 -1.68
CA ILE A 108 -10.53 -4.89 -2.62
C ILE A 108 -11.92 -5.19 -3.18
N GLY A 109 -12.95 -5.23 -2.33
CA GLY A 109 -14.33 -5.45 -2.76
C GLY A 109 -14.81 -4.38 -3.75
N TRP A 110 -14.47 -3.12 -3.50
CA TRP A 110 -14.74 -2.02 -4.42
C TRP A 110 -14.02 -2.21 -5.76
N LEU A 111 -12.72 -2.54 -5.77
CA LEU A 111 -11.96 -2.79 -7.00
C LEU A 111 -12.55 -3.94 -7.83
N VAL A 112 -12.95 -5.03 -7.17
CA VAL A 112 -13.60 -6.18 -7.82
C VAL A 112 -14.92 -5.76 -8.47
N ASN A 113 -15.74 -4.97 -7.78
CA ASN A 113 -16.98 -4.43 -8.34
C ASN A 113 -16.71 -3.54 -9.56
N GLN A 114 -15.72 -2.65 -9.51
CA GLN A 114 -15.34 -1.82 -10.67
C GLN A 114 -14.88 -2.66 -11.86
N ALA A 115 -14.10 -3.71 -11.61
CA ALA A 115 -13.68 -4.64 -12.66
C ALA A 115 -14.86 -5.42 -13.27
N GLN A 116 -15.89 -5.74 -12.48
CA GLN A 116 -17.11 -6.37 -12.96
C GLN A 116 -17.95 -5.42 -13.83
N VAL A 117 -18.14 -4.16 -13.41
CA VAL A 117 -18.85 -3.14 -14.18
C VAL A 117 -18.20 -2.93 -15.56
N ARG A 118 -16.87 -2.95 -15.60
CA ARG A 118 -16.10 -2.86 -16.86
C ARG A 118 -16.01 -4.17 -17.64
N LYS A 119 -16.68 -5.24 -17.20
CA LYS A 119 -16.68 -6.58 -17.80
C LYS A 119 -15.29 -7.23 -17.91
N ILE A 120 -14.34 -6.80 -17.08
CA ILE A 120 -12.97 -7.34 -17.00
C ILE A 120 -12.98 -8.69 -16.28
N ILE A 121 -13.79 -8.81 -15.23
CA ILE A 121 -14.02 -10.07 -14.51
C ILE A 121 -15.48 -10.47 -14.68
N LYS A 122 -15.69 -11.75 -15.02
CA LYS A 122 -17.00 -12.39 -14.95
C LYS A 122 -17.02 -13.25 -13.70
N ILE A 123 -17.51 -12.70 -12.61
CA ILE A 123 -17.83 -13.50 -11.42
C ILE A 123 -19.12 -14.23 -11.78
N LYS A 124 -19.07 -15.57 -11.88
CA LYS A 124 -20.29 -16.37 -12.03
C LYS A 124 -21.03 -16.21 -10.69
N PRO A 125 -22.28 -15.70 -10.66
CA PRO A 125 -23.03 -15.66 -9.42
C PRO A 125 -23.09 -17.09 -8.89
N ILE A 126 -22.70 -17.27 -7.64
CA ILE A 126 -22.91 -18.53 -6.94
C ILE A 126 -24.42 -18.63 -6.80
N ASP A 127 -25.05 -19.48 -7.62
CA ASP A 127 -26.42 -19.94 -7.37
C ASP A 127 -26.39 -20.62 -6.01
N VAL A 128 -26.81 -19.90 -4.97
CA VAL A 128 -27.16 -20.48 -3.69
C VAL A 128 -28.53 -21.13 -3.91
N PRO A 129 -28.65 -22.46 -3.89
CA PRO A 129 -29.97 -23.09 -3.92
C PRO A 129 -30.67 -22.76 -2.60
N VAL A 130 -31.89 -22.24 -2.74
CA VAL A 130 -32.87 -22.01 -1.67
C VAL A 130 -33.22 -23.33 -0.99
#